data_AF-A0A924UQC6-F1
#
_entry.id   AF-A0A924UQC6-F1
#
_cell.length_a   1.000
_cell.length_b   1.000
_cell.length_c   1.000
_cell.angle_alpha   90.00
_cell.angle_beta   90.00
_cell.angle_gamma   90.00
#
_symmetry.space_group_name_H-M   'P 1'
#
loop_
_entity.id
_entity.type
_entity.pdbx_description
1 polymer ?
#
loop_
_entity_poly.entity_id
_entity_poly.type
_entity_poly.pdbx_seq_one_letter_code
_entity_poly.pdbx_strand_id
1 'polypeptide(L)'
;MGIMSFLRNRAGAIIVGAIGFAIVAFLLGDVVTMGTPFWKANQNQVGEVAGETISIQEFNEKVEVNSNNFKQQMGQNNLNPQMTSYVVDNT
;
A
#
# COMPACT_ATOMS: atom_id res chain seq x y z
N MET A 1 -43.27 3.73 31.27
CA MET A 1 -42.51 2.46 31.25
C MET A 1 -41.04 2.78 31.44
N GLY A 2 -40.40 2.26 32.49
CA GLY A 2 -39.02 2.60 32.81
C GLY A 2 -38.00 2.02 31.83
N ILE A 3 -36.88 2.73 31.65
CA ILE A 3 -35.70 2.34 30.86
C ILE A 3 -35.21 0.92 31.17
N MET A 4 -35.34 0.48 32.43
CA MET A 4 -35.04 -0.88 32.89
C MET A 4 -35.87 -1.97 32.19
N SER A 5 -37.16 -1.72 31.92
CA SER A 5 -38.02 -2.68 31.22
C SER A 5 -37.72 -2.75 29.71
N PHE A 6 -37.37 -1.59 29.13
CA PHE A 6 -36.98 -1.50 27.72
C PHE A 6 -35.64 -2.21 27.46
N LEU A 7 -34.63 -1.97 28.31
CA LEU A 7 -33.36 -2.69 28.25
C LEU A 7 -33.58 -4.19 28.48
N ARG A 8 -34.31 -4.62 29.50
CA ARG A 8 -34.52 -6.06 29.73
C ARG A 8 -35.15 -6.78 28.53
N ASN A 9 -36.13 -6.17 27.87
CA ASN A 9 -36.85 -6.81 26.77
C ASN A 9 -36.14 -6.69 25.41
N ARG A 10 -35.24 -5.72 25.23
CA ARG A 10 -34.58 -5.45 23.93
C ARG A 10 -33.05 -5.45 23.98
N ALA A 11 -32.43 -5.62 25.14
CA ALA A 11 -30.98 -5.64 25.29
C ALA A 11 -30.34 -6.73 24.44
N GLY A 12 -30.94 -7.93 24.38
CA GLY A 12 -30.44 -9.00 23.51
C GLY A 12 -30.36 -8.58 22.04
N ALA A 13 -31.42 -7.96 21.50
CA ALA A 13 -31.46 -7.51 20.11
C ALA A 13 -30.48 -6.34 19.86
N ILE A 14 -30.35 -5.42 20.81
CA ILE A 14 -29.41 -4.30 20.72
C ILE A 14 -27.96 -4.80 20.75
N ILE A 15 -27.64 -5.76 21.63
CA ILE A 15 -26.31 -6.34 21.75
C ILE A 15 -25.94 -7.11 20.47
N VAL A 16 -26.85 -7.94 19.95
CA VAL A 16 -26.63 -8.68 18.69
C VAL A 16 -26.43 -7.72 17.52
N GLY A 17 -27.23 -6.66 17.44
CA GLY A 17 -27.07 -5.61 16.42
C GLY A 17 -25.73 -4.88 16.52
N ALA A 18 -25.29 -4.55 17.73
CA ALA A 18 -24.01 -3.88 17.96
C ALA A 18 -22.81 -4.76 17.57
N ILE A 19 -22.85 -6.07 17.90
CA ILE A 19 -21.80 -7.02 17.54
C ILE A 19 -21.76 -7.22 16.02
N GLY A 20 -22.92 -7.41 15.37
CA GLY A 20 -23.00 -7.54 13.91
C GLY A 20 -22.47 -6.30 13.19
N PHE A 21 -22.81 -5.11 13.68
CA PHE A 21 -22.26 -3.86 13.16
C PHE A 21 -20.74 -3.76 13.36
N ALA A 22 -20.22 -4.14 14.53
CA ALA A 22 -18.78 -4.10 14.81
C ALA A 22 -17.97 -5.02 13.87
N ILE A 23 -18.47 -6.22 13.59
CA ILE A 23 -17.83 -7.16 12.66
C ILE A 23 -17.78 -6.57 11.24
N VAL A 24 -18.89 -6.01 10.75
CA VAL A 24 -18.94 -5.38 9.42
C VAL A 24 -18.03 -4.16 9.35
N ALA A 25 -18.05 -3.30 10.37
CA ALA A 25 -17.17 -2.13 10.44
C ALA A 25 -15.68 -2.51 10.49
N PHE A 26 -15.33 -3.59 11.19
CA PHE A 26 -13.98 -4.12 11.25
C PHE A 26 -13.50 -4.62 9.88
N LEU A 27 -14.32 -5.42 9.19
CA LEU A 27 -13.98 -5.94 7.86
C LEU A 27 -13.85 -4.82 6.82
N LEU A 28 -14.73 -3.81 6.87
CA LEU A 28 -14.61 -2.63 6.02
C LEU A 28 -13.37 -1.79 6.37
N GLY A 29 -13.01 -1.71 7.65
CA GLY A 29 -11.79 -1.07 8.12
C GLY A 29 -10.52 -1.73 7.55
N ASP A 30 -10.47 -3.07 7.55
CA ASP A 30 -9.33 -3.84 7.01
C ASP A 30 -9.14 -3.66 5.50
N VAL A 31 -10.22 -3.55 4.71
CA VAL A 31 -10.13 -3.27 3.27
C VAL A 31 -9.60 -1.87 3.01
N VAL A 32 -10.00 -0.90 3.82
CA VAL A 32 -9.54 0.50 3.71
C VAL A 32 -8.07 0.64 4.09
N THR A 33 -7.55 -0.17 5.01
CA THR A 33 -6.12 -0.18 5.37
C THR A 33 -5.24 -1.00 4.42
N MET A 34 -5.78 -2.03 3.74
CA MET A 34 -5.03 -2.81 2.75
C MET A 34 -4.85 -2.12 1.40
N GLY A 35 -5.72 -1.17 1.06
CA GLY A 35 -5.45 -0.23 -0.03
C GLY A 35 -4.49 0.84 0.47
N THR A 36 -3.24 0.82 0.02
CA THR A 36 -2.36 2.00 0.13
C THR A 36 -3.19 3.23 -0.26
N PRO A 37 -3.34 4.25 0.61
CA PRO A 37 -4.26 5.35 0.33
C PRO A 37 -3.93 5.90 -1.06
N PHE A 38 -4.89 5.91 -1.99
CA PHE A 38 -4.65 6.43 -3.34
C PHE A 38 -4.07 7.85 -3.31
N TRP A 39 -4.34 8.59 -2.22
CA TRP A 39 -3.77 9.91 -1.98
C TRP A 39 -2.28 9.90 -1.55
N LYS A 40 -1.81 8.83 -0.91
CA LYS A 40 -0.38 8.57 -0.66
C LYS A 40 0.37 8.10 -1.91
N ALA A 41 -0.32 7.55 -2.92
CA ALA A 41 0.32 7.23 -4.19
C ALA A 41 0.94 8.49 -4.84
N ASN A 42 0.27 9.63 -4.72
CA ASN A 42 0.81 10.93 -5.15
C ASN A 42 2.05 11.40 -4.35
N GLN A 43 2.19 10.98 -3.09
CA GLN A 43 3.38 11.31 -2.29
C GLN A 43 4.59 10.43 -2.66
N ASN A 44 4.33 9.28 -3.27
CA ASN A 44 5.32 8.32 -3.74
C ASN A 44 5.63 8.51 -5.24
N GLN A 45 5.23 9.61 -5.86
CA GLN A 45 5.51 9.90 -7.27
C GLN A 45 6.94 10.45 -7.44
N VAL A 46 7.72 9.87 -8.36
CA VAL A 46 9.03 10.40 -8.76
C VAL A 46 8.96 11.29 -10.00
N GLY A 47 7.93 11.09 -10.83
CA GLY A 47 7.73 11.88 -12.04
C GLY A 47 6.56 11.39 -12.88
N GLU A 48 6.44 11.95 -14.07
CA GLU A 48 5.43 11.61 -15.07
C GLU A 48 6.12 11.50 -16.43
N VAL A 49 5.85 10.42 -17.16
CA VAL A 49 6.36 10.20 -18.52
C VAL A 49 5.17 10.04 -19.45
N ALA A 50 5.02 10.95 -20.41
CA ALA A 50 3.93 10.91 -21.40
C ALA A 50 2.50 10.82 -20.82
N GLY A 51 2.22 11.40 -19.65
CA GLY A 51 0.91 11.31 -19.00
C GLY A 51 0.78 10.19 -17.97
N GLU A 52 1.77 9.30 -17.87
CA GLU A 52 1.77 8.18 -16.92
C GLU A 52 2.63 8.52 -15.70
N THR A 53 2.01 8.46 -14.52
CA THR A 53 2.70 8.70 -13.24
C THR A 53 3.59 7.50 -12.90
N ILE A 54 4.88 7.75 -12.69
CA ILE A 54 5.82 6.74 -12.22
C ILE A 54 5.96 6.87 -10.71
N SER A 55 5.68 5.79 -9.99
CA SER A 55 5.91 5.68 -8.56
C SER A 55 7.38 5.37 -8.24
N ILE A 56 7.82 5.73 -7.03
CA ILE A 56 9.13 5.38 -6.50
C ILE A 56 9.33 3.85 -6.45
N GLN A 57 8.25 3.08 -6.24
CA GLN A 57 8.32 1.62 -6.29
C GLN A 57 8.70 1.13 -7.70
N GLU A 58 7.98 1.59 -8.73
CA GLU A 58 8.25 1.19 -10.12
C GLU A 58 9.62 1.65 -10.59
N PHE A 59 10.05 2.86 -10.19
CA PHE A 59 11.38 3.35 -10.50
C PHE A 59 12.46 2.46 -9.89
N ASN A 60 12.35 2.13 -8.60
CA ASN A 60 13.32 1.26 -7.93
C ASN A 60 13.36 -0.14 -8.55
N GLU A 61 12.21 -0.69 -8.94
CA GLU A 61 12.14 -1.99 -9.63
C GLU A 61 12.85 -1.95 -10.99
N LYS A 62 12.64 -0.88 -11.79
CA LYS A 62 13.37 -0.68 -13.04
C LYS A 62 14.88 -0.53 -12.83
N VAL A 63 15.30 0.24 -11.83
CA VAL A 63 16.73 0.39 -11.48
C VAL A 63 17.34 -0.95 -11.08
N GLU A 64 16.61 -1.77 -10.32
CA GLU A 64 17.09 -3.10 -9.92
C GLU A 64 17.22 -4.05 -11.11
N VAL A 65 16.24 -4.09 -12.00
CA VAL A 65 16.30 -4.88 -13.23
C VAL A 65 17.48 -4.44 -14.10
N ASN A 66 17.65 -3.14 -14.32
CA ASN A 66 18.77 -2.59 -15.10
C ASN A 66 20.12 -2.90 -14.42
N SER A 67 20.19 -2.78 -13.10
CA SER A 67 21.37 -3.12 -12.30
C SER A 67 21.73 -4.59 -12.45
N ASN A 68 20.75 -5.49 -12.36
CA ASN A 68 20.97 -6.92 -12.51
C ASN A 68 21.35 -7.33 -13.94
N ASN A 69 20.78 -6.69 -14.96
CA ASN A 69 21.19 -6.86 -16.35
C ASN A 69 22.63 -6.37 -16.58
N PHE A 70 22.99 -5.26 -15.96
CA PHE A 70 24.35 -4.70 -16.07
C PHE A 70 25.38 -5.58 -15.37
N LYS A 71 25.07 -6.11 -14.18
CA LYS A 71 25.89 -7.11 -13.47
C LYS A 71 26.13 -8.37 -14.30
N GLN A 72 25.08 -8.89 -14.95
CA GLN A 72 25.17 -10.07 -15.82
C GLN A 72 26.07 -9.82 -17.04
N GLN A 73 25.98 -8.64 -17.66
CA GLN A 73 26.84 -8.27 -18.79
C GLN A 73 28.31 -8.07 -18.38
N MET A 74 28.56 -7.52 -17.20
CA MET A 74 29.90 -7.28 -16.68
C MET A 74 30.55 -8.55 -16.07
N GLY A 75 29.79 -9.63 -15.89
CA GLY A 75 30.26 -10.86 -15.25
C GLY A 75 30.69 -10.67 -13.79
N GLN A 76 30.25 -9.59 -13.14
CA GLN A 76 30.70 -9.17 -11.81
C GLN A 76 29.48 -9.04 -10.88
N ASN A 77 29.50 -9.77 -9.77
CA ASN A 77 28.38 -9.83 -8.82
C ASN A 77 28.12 -8.51 -8.05
N ASN A 78 29.06 -7.57 -8.07
CA ASN A 78 28.98 -6.31 -7.34
C ASN A 78 29.24 -5.14 -8.29
N LEU A 79 28.30 -4.19 -8.36
CA LEU A 79 28.51 -2.93 -9.05
C LEU A 79 29.24 -1.98 -8.10
N ASN A 80 30.30 -1.34 -8.58
CA ASN A 80 30.92 -0.26 -7.83
C ASN A 80 29.97 0.98 -7.78
N PRO A 81 30.16 1.93 -6.85
CA PRO A 81 29.30 3.11 -6.72
C PRO A 81 29.15 3.97 -7.98
N GLN A 82 30.22 4.11 -8.78
CA GLN A 82 30.19 4.79 -10.07
C GLN A 82 29.34 4.04 -11.10
N MET A 83 29.41 2.72 -11.13
CA MET A 83 28.59 1.88 -12.01
C MET A 83 27.11 1.91 -11.62
N THR A 84 26.82 1.90 -10.33
CA THR A 84 25.44 2.03 -9.82
C THR A 84 24.84 3.38 -10.19
N SER A 85 25.62 4.46 -10.10
CA SER A 85 25.16 5.81 -10.50
C SER A 85 24.82 5.86 -11.99
N TYR A 86 25.67 5.27 -12.84
CA TYR A 86 25.41 5.18 -14.28
C TYR A 86 24.10 4.43 -14.61
N VAL A 87 23.80 3.36 -13.88
CA VAL A 87 22.54 2.61 -14.05
C VAL A 87 21.33 3.45 -13.65
N VAL A 88 21.42 4.18 -12.54
CA VAL A 88 20.34 5.07 -12.08
C VAL A 88 20.11 6.21 -13.07
N ASP A 89 21.17 6.82 -13.60
CA ASP A 89 21.08 7.94 -14.56
C ASP A 89 20.50 7.52 -15.93
N ASN A 90 20.61 6.24 -16.29
CA ASN A 90 20.05 5.68 -17.53
C ASN A 90 18.68 5.02 -17.34
N THR A 91 18.11 5.05 -16.14
CA THR A 91 16.78 4.50 -15.84
C THR A 91 15.74 5.61 -15.77
#